data_AF-A0A921EYG4-F1
#
_entry.id   AF-A0A921EYG4-F1
#
_cell.length_a   1.000
_cell.length_b   1.000
_cell.length_c   1.000
_cell.angle_alpha   90.00
_cell.angle_beta   90.00
_cell.angle_gamma   90.00
#
_symmetry.space_group_name_H-M   'P 1'
#
loop_
_entity.id
_entity.type
_entity.pdbx_description
1 polymer ?
#
loop_
_entity_poly.entity_id
_entity_poly.type
_entity_poly.pdbx_seq_one_letter_code
_entity_poly.pdbx_strand_id
1 'polypeptide(L)'
;MTNEKLTLTTDWDKTFPKSDQVDHQKVTFHNRYGITLAADMYTPKNATGKLPAIAVSGPFGAVKEQSSGIYAQTMAERGFLTIAFDPSFTGESGGQARFMASPDINTEDFQAAIDFLATQPNVDPDKLGMIGICGMGGMALNAASIDTRVKATATMTMYNMSRVNANGYFDDNDNEEDRHQLKVSLNQQRTADYQSGAYKRAGGVVDPVPADAPQFIRDYNAYYKTDRGYHARSVNSNEGWNVTGT
;
A
#
# COMPACT_ATOMS: atom_id res chain seq x y z
N MET A 1 14.23 -20.00 4.71
CA MET A 1 14.34 -19.09 3.55
C MET A 1 15.30 -17.97 3.93
N THR A 2 16.25 -17.62 3.08
CA THR A 2 17.14 -16.48 3.31
C THR A 2 16.39 -15.21 2.90
N ASN A 3 15.92 -14.44 3.87
CA ASN A 3 15.21 -13.19 3.60
C ASN A 3 16.19 -12.16 3.01
N GLU A 4 15.75 -11.43 1.99
CA GLU A 4 16.48 -10.28 1.48
C GLU A 4 16.71 -9.29 2.63
N LYS A 5 17.95 -8.83 2.82
CA LYS A 5 18.26 -7.86 3.87
C LYS A 5 17.98 -6.45 3.36
N LEU A 6 16.81 -5.93 3.71
CA LEU A 6 16.44 -4.55 3.40
C LEU A 6 17.27 -3.56 4.23
N THR A 7 17.65 -2.44 3.62
CA THR A 7 18.26 -1.30 4.32
C THR A 7 17.17 -0.29 4.62
N LEU A 8 16.76 -0.20 5.89
CA LEU A 8 15.69 0.68 6.35
C LEU A 8 16.28 1.93 7.00
N THR A 9 15.66 3.09 6.78
CA THR A 9 16.09 4.30 7.51
C THR A 9 15.78 4.20 9.00
N THR A 10 16.64 4.79 9.82
CA THR A 10 16.50 4.88 11.28
C THR A 10 15.79 6.15 11.75
N ASP A 11 15.67 7.14 10.87
CA ASP A 11 15.08 8.43 11.21
C ASP A 11 13.56 8.37 11.24
N TRP A 12 12.94 9.32 11.93
CA TRP A 12 11.50 9.53 11.85
C TRP A 12 11.17 10.22 10.53
N ASP A 13 10.79 9.41 9.54
CA ASP A 13 10.56 9.78 8.14
C ASP A 13 9.07 9.91 7.77
N LYS A 14 8.19 9.97 8.77
CA LYS A 14 6.73 10.00 8.57
C LYS A 14 6.28 11.41 8.24
N THR A 15 5.20 11.51 7.48
CA THR A 15 4.49 12.77 7.18
C THR A 15 3.69 13.33 8.37
N PHE A 16 3.81 12.70 9.55
CA PHE A 16 3.07 13.01 10.76
C PHE A 16 3.99 12.87 11.99
N PRO A 17 3.71 13.57 13.10
CA PRO A 17 4.54 13.51 14.29
C PRO A 17 4.46 12.16 15.00
N LYS A 18 5.58 11.78 15.64
CA LYS A 18 5.64 10.60 16.51
C LYS A 18 4.79 10.82 17.75
N SER A 19 4.02 9.80 18.14
CA SER A 19 3.24 9.82 19.37
C SER A 19 4.06 9.30 20.56
N ASP A 20 3.91 9.97 21.71
CA ASP A 20 4.54 9.56 22.96
C ASP A 20 3.84 8.38 23.65
N GLN A 21 2.65 7.99 23.18
CA GLN A 21 1.84 6.90 23.76
C GLN A 21 2.20 5.52 23.23
N VAL A 22 2.98 5.45 22.15
CA VAL A 22 3.32 4.21 21.45
C VAL A 22 4.82 4.07 21.28
N ASP A 23 5.29 2.84 21.32
CA ASP A 23 6.61 2.47 20.84
C ASP A 23 6.53 2.19 19.34
N HIS A 24 7.57 2.60 18.62
CA HIS A 24 7.70 2.41 17.18
C HIS A 24 9.00 1.67 16.87
N GLN A 25 8.92 0.71 15.96
CA GLN A 25 10.09 0.09 15.34
C GLN A 25 9.82 -0.33 13.91
N LYS A 26 10.85 -0.30 13.06
CA LYS A 26 10.78 -0.87 11.73
C LYS A 26 11.01 -2.38 11.80
N VAL A 27 10.19 -3.15 11.09
CA VAL A 27 10.26 -4.62 11.03
C VAL A 27 10.20 -5.08 9.57
N THR A 28 10.61 -6.32 9.34
CA THR A 28 10.46 -6.96 8.03
C THR A 28 9.81 -8.34 8.17
N PHE A 29 9.09 -8.73 7.13
CA PHE A 29 8.52 -10.06 6.95
C PHE A 29 8.57 -10.41 5.46
N HIS A 30 8.18 -11.62 5.07
CA HIS A 30 8.18 -12.03 3.66
C HIS A 30 6.83 -12.63 3.29
N ASN A 31 6.44 -12.43 2.04
CA ASN A 31 5.24 -13.05 1.48
C ASN A 31 5.55 -14.42 0.83
N ARG A 32 4.53 -15.17 0.42
CA ARG A 32 4.72 -16.50 -0.21
C ARG A 32 5.39 -16.45 -1.58
N TYR A 33 5.48 -15.28 -2.22
CA TYR A 33 6.27 -15.07 -3.44
C TYR A 33 7.76 -14.80 -3.15
N GLY A 34 8.18 -14.79 -1.88
CA GLY A 34 9.56 -14.59 -1.46
C GLY A 34 9.99 -13.13 -1.41
N ILE A 35 9.07 -12.18 -1.55
CA ILE A 35 9.37 -10.75 -1.47
C ILE A 35 9.40 -10.35 0.00
N THR A 36 10.50 -9.72 0.42
CA THR A 36 10.61 -9.16 1.78
C THR A 36 9.91 -7.80 1.82
N LEU A 37 8.98 -7.65 2.76
CA LEU A 37 8.19 -6.44 2.99
C LEU A 37 8.73 -5.69 4.20
N ALA A 38 8.74 -4.35 4.11
CA ALA A 38 9.08 -3.45 5.19
C ALA A 38 7.81 -2.89 5.84
N ALA A 39 7.80 -2.82 7.16
CA ALA A 39 6.69 -2.25 7.92
C ALA A 39 7.16 -1.42 9.11
N ASP A 40 6.32 -0.47 9.50
CA ASP A 40 6.40 0.25 10.76
C ASP A 40 5.45 -0.41 11.75
N MET A 41 5.98 -0.96 12.84
CA MET A 41 5.20 -1.54 13.91
C MET A 41 5.01 -0.53 15.04
N TYR A 42 3.78 -0.37 15.49
CA TYR A 42 3.38 0.50 16.58
C TYR A 42 2.77 -0.34 17.71
N THR A 43 3.34 -0.23 18.91
CA THR A 43 2.92 -0.98 20.10
C THR A 43 2.53 0.01 21.21
N PRO A 44 1.38 -0.15 21.89
CA PRO A 44 1.03 0.70 23.03
C PRO A 44 2.01 0.50 24.20
N LYS A 45 2.58 1.57 24.77
CA LYS A 45 3.64 1.49 25.81
C LYS A 45 3.23 0.76 27.10
N ASN A 46 1.97 0.90 27.50
CA ASN A 46 1.45 0.36 28.77
C ASN A 46 0.55 -0.87 28.54
N ALA A 47 0.72 -1.55 27.41
CA ALA A 47 -0.01 -2.78 27.11
C ALA A 47 0.36 -3.90 28.10
N THR A 48 -0.65 -4.61 28.59
CA THR A 48 -0.46 -5.84 29.37
C THR A 48 -1.18 -7.01 28.70
N GLY A 49 -0.56 -8.19 28.75
CA GLY A 49 -1.09 -9.38 28.08
C GLY A 49 -0.96 -9.35 26.56
N LYS A 50 -1.73 -10.21 25.90
CA LYS A 50 -1.76 -10.32 24.43
C LYS A 50 -2.73 -9.31 23.83
N LEU A 51 -2.28 -8.61 22.79
CA LEU A 51 -3.02 -7.54 22.14
C LEU A 51 -3.80 -8.03 20.92
N PRO A 52 -4.98 -7.45 20.62
CA PRO A 52 -5.53 -7.50 19.28
C PRO A 52 -4.59 -6.77 18.32
N ALA A 53 -4.50 -7.24 17.08
CA ALA A 53 -3.56 -6.66 16.11
C ALA A 53 -4.19 -6.34 14.75
N ILE A 54 -3.67 -5.29 14.10
CA ILE A 54 -4.20 -4.77 12.84
C ILE A 54 -3.07 -4.58 11.81
N ALA A 55 -3.22 -5.20 10.64
CA ALA A 55 -2.40 -4.90 9.47
C ALA A 55 -3.03 -3.74 8.67
N VAL A 56 -2.24 -2.71 8.38
CA VAL A 56 -2.69 -1.49 7.70
C VAL A 56 -1.88 -1.26 6.43
N SER A 57 -2.56 -1.03 5.31
CA SER A 57 -1.89 -0.60 4.07
C SER A 57 -2.77 0.29 3.20
N GLY A 58 -2.10 1.01 2.31
CA GLY A 58 -2.69 1.94 1.36
C GLY A 58 -2.54 3.41 1.76
N PRO A 59 -2.87 4.34 0.86
CA PRO A 59 -3.44 4.15 -0.48
C PRO A 59 -2.60 3.36 -1.49
N PHE A 60 -3.23 2.88 -2.57
CA PHE A 60 -2.51 2.29 -3.70
C PHE A 60 -1.58 3.34 -4.34
N GLY A 61 -0.27 3.07 -4.31
CA GLY A 61 0.79 4.00 -4.75
C GLY A 61 1.31 4.94 -3.65
N ALA A 62 0.81 4.78 -2.42
CA ALA A 62 1.38 5.40 -1.24
C ALA A 62 2.35 4.45 -0.53
N VAL A 63 3.01 4.95 0.52
CA VAL A 63 3.92 4.21 1.40
C VAL A 63 3.49 4.33 2.87
N LYS A 64 4.03 3.46 3.72
CA LYS A 64 3.71 3.37 5.16
C LYS A 64 3.95 4.66 5.95
N GLU A 65 4.81 5.55 5.46
CA GLU A 65 5.09 6.86 6.07
C GLU A 65 3.98 7.91 5.85
N GLN A 66 2.96 7.56 5.05
CA GLN A 66 1.81 8.40 4.72
C GLN A 66 0.56 7.94 5.51
N SER A 67 -0.60 7.89 4.86
CA SER A 67 -1.89 7.68 5.53
C SER A 67 -1.97 6.36 6.32
N SER A 68 -1.45 5.25 5.80
CA SER A 68 -1.44 3.96 6.53
C SER A 68 -0.69 4.06 7.86
N GLY A 69 0.43 4.77 7.92
CA GLY A 69 1.16 5.05 9.16
C GLY A 69 0.34 5.86 10.16
N ILE A 70 -0.39 6.89 9.69
CA ILE A 70 -1.28 7.69 10.53
C ILE A 70 -2.33 6.77 11.17
N TYR A 71 -3.01 5.94 10.36
CA TYR A 71 -4.01 4.99 10.86
C TYR A 71 -3.41 3.98 11.84
N ALA A 72 -2.24 3.42 11.54
CA ALA A 72 -1.57 2.46 12.41
C ALA A 72 -1.20 3.08 13.77
N GLN A 73 -0.51 4.23 13.80
CA GLN A 73 -0.18 4.93 15.04
C GLN A 73 -1.45 5.27 15.84
N THR A 74 -2.47 5.81 15.17
CA THR A 74 -3.77 6.19 15.77
C THR A 74 -4.50 4.99 16.38
N MET A 75 -4.43 3.82 15.75
CA MET A 75 -5.02 2.59 16.29
C MET A 75 -4.16 2.01 17.41
N ALA A 76 -2.84 2.16 17.37
CA ALA A 76 -1.99 1.76 18.49
C ALA A 76 -2.22 2.60 19.75
N GLU A 77 -2.47 3.90 19.61
CA GLU A 77 -2.93 4.75 20.73
C GLU A 77 -4.24 4.25 21.36
N ARG A 78 -5.04 3.47 20.61
CA ARG A 78 -6.31 2.88 21.06
C ARG A 78 -6.17 1.44 21.58
N GLY A 79 -4.95 0.96 21.80
CA GLY A 79 -4.68 -0.33 22.43
C GLY A 79 -4.54 -1.52 21.48
N PHE A 80 -4.30 -1.28 20.19
CA PHE A 80 -3.97 -2.34 19.23
C PHE A 80 -2.46 -2.42 18.99
N LEU A 81 -1.92 -3.61 18.74
CA LEU A 81 -0.63 -3.69 18.05
C LEU A 81 -0.89 -3.51 16.55
N THR A 82 -0.18 -2.61 15.89
CA THR A 82 -0.42 -2.38 14.46
C THR A 82 0.85 -2.41 13.66
N ILE A 83 0.72 -2.79 12.39
CA ILE A 83 1.76 -2.60 11.38
C ILE A 83 1.20 -1.80 10.22
N ALA A 84 1.91 -0.75 9.80
CA ALA A 84 1.73 -0.14 8.48
C ALA A 84 2.82 -0.68 7.56
N PHE A 85 2.46 -1.34 6.46
CA PHE A 85 3.43 -1.97 5.57
C PHE A 85 3.44 -1.38 4.15
N ASP A 86 4.63 -1.33 3.56
CA ASP A 86 4.81 -1.02 2.15
C ASP A 86 4.49 -2.27 1.31
N PRO A 87 3.57 -2.21 0.34
CA PRO A 87 3.32 -3.33 -0.56
C PRO A 87 4.58 -3.77 -1.33
N SER A 88 4.56 -5.01 -1.84
CA SER A 88 5.61 -5.54 -2.72
C SER A 88 5.99 -4.54 -3.82
N PHE A 89 7.28 -4.45 -4.15
CA PHE A 89 7.85 -3.57 -5.18
C PHE A 89 7.79 -2.06 -4.90
N THR A 90 7.32 -1.63 -3.72
CA THR A 90 7.15 -0.22 -3.37
C THR A 90 7.86 0.15 -2.06
N GLY A 91 7.97 1.46 -1.78
CA GLY A 91 8.53 1.96 -0.53
C GLY A 91 9.92 1.40 -0.21
N GLU A 92 10.11 0.97 1.03
CA GLU A 92 11.31 0.27 1.50
C GLU A 92 11.23 -1.26 1.31
N SER A 93 10.07 -1.81 0.92
CA SER A 93 9.91 -3.24 0.61
C SER A 93 10.75 -3.63 -0.61
N GLY A 94 11.16 -4.90 -0.67
CA GLY A 94 11.94 -5.48 -1.76
C GLY A 94 11.13 -5.74 -3.03
N GLY A 95 11.69 -6.58 -3.91
CA GLY A 95 11.09 -6.97 -5.18
C GLY A 95 11.56 -6.12 -6.36
N GLN A 96 11.72 -6.79 -7.51
CA GLN A 96 12.10 -6.19 -8.79
C GLN A 96 11.23 -6.74 -9.94
N ALA A 97 10.89 -5.94 -10.95
CA ALA A 97 11.20 -4.51 -11.11
C ALA A 97 10.47 -3.64 -10.08
N ARG A 98 11.03 -2.48 -9.73
CA ARG A 98 10.37 -1.51 -8.83
C ARG A 98 9.08 -0.97 -9.44
N PHE A 99 8.15 -0.58 -8.56
CA PHE A 99 6.91 0.12 -8.90
C PHE A 99 6.01 -0.69 -9.85
N MET A 100 5.84 -1.96 -9.48
CA MET A 100 4.90 -2.90 -10.04
C MET A 100 3.83 -3.21 -8.98
N ALA A 101 2.63 -3.55 -9.43
CA ALA A 101 1.55 -4.02 -8.61
C ALA A 101 0.90 -5.24 -9.28
N SER A 102 0.33 -6.09 -8.46
CA SER A 102 -0.48 -7.22 -8.90
C SER A 102 -1.56 -7.44 -7.85
N PRO A 103 -2.85 -7.53 -8.23
CA PRO A 103 -3.91 -7.80 -7.28
C PRO A 103 -3.67 -9.07 -6.45
N ASP A 104 -3.07 -10.09 -7.05
CA ASP A 104 -2.74 -11.36 -6.37
C ASP A 104 -1.62 -11.14 -5.33
N ILE A 105 -0.51 -10.53 -5.75
CA ILE A 105 0.63 -10.25 -4.85
C ILE A 105 0.22 -9.31 -3.72
N ASN A 106 -0.57 -8.26 -4.00
CA ASN A 106 -0.99 -7.32 -2.96
C ASN A 106 -2.06 -7.89 -2.02
N THR A 107 -2.84 -8.88 -2.47
CA THR A 107 -3.72 -9.66 -1.59
C THR A 107 -2.88 -10.56 -0.68
N GLU A 108 -1.88 -11.24 -1.24
CA GLU A 108 -0.92 -12.05 -0.51
C GLU A 108 -0.06 -11.23 0.47
N ASP A 109 0.31 -9.99 0.14
CA ASP A 109 1.03 -9.08 1.04
C ASP A 109 0.24 -8.85 2.35
N PHE A 110 -1.09 -8.74 2.27
CA PHE A 110 -1.95 -8.68 3.45
C PHE A 110 -1.93 -10.00 4.25
N GLN A 111 -2.00 -11.17 3.58
CA GLN A 111 -1.91 -12.45 4.27
C GLN A 111 -0.55 -12.64 4.97
N ALA A 112 0.54 -12.19 4.35
CA ALA A 112 1.88 -12.18 4.92
C ALA A 112 1.98 -11.25 6.14
N ALA A 113 1.30 -10.10 6.10
CA ALA A 113 1.19 -9.21 7.25
C ALA A 113 0.44 -9.89 8.42
N ILE A 114 -0.60 -10.67 8.12
CA ILE A 114 -1.32 -11.49 9.11
C ILE A 114 -0.44 -12.62 9.66
N ASP A 115 0.38 -13.29 8.83
CA ASP A 115 1.36 -14.28 9.28
C ASP A 115 2.35 -13.67 10.30
N PHE A 116 2.88 -12.50 9.97
CA PHE A 116 3.80 -11.78 10.86
C PHE A 116 3.14 -11.44 12.20
N LEU A 117 1.92 -10.88 12.17
CA LEU A 117 1.20 -10.51 13.39
C LEU A 117 0.83 -11.73 14.25
N ALA A 118 0.34 -12.81 13.64
CA ALA A 118 -0.09 -14.02 14.34
C ALA A 118 1.06 -14.72 15.10
N THR A 119 2.30 -14.46 14.72
CA THR A 119 3.50 -15.06 15.33
C THR A 119 4.18 -14.15 16.36
N GLN A 120 3.69 -12.93 16.57
CA GLN A 120 4.23 -12.06 17.61
C GLN A 120 3.86 -12.57 19.01
N PRO A 121 4.83 -12.64 19.96
CA PRO A 121 4.59 -13.20 21.29
C PRO A 121 3.56 -12.41 22.11
N ASN A 122 3.43 -11.11 21.85
CA ASN A 122 2.51 -10.19 22.49
C ASN A 122 1.18 -10.00 21.74
N VAL A 123 0.89 -10.80 20.70
CA VAL A 123 -0.37 -10.73 19.94
C VAL A 123 -1.25 -11.94 20.25
N ASP A 124 -2.57 -11.70 20.29
CA ASP A 124 -3.59 -12.74 20.33
C ASP A 124 -3.94 -13.16 18.89
N PRO A 125 -3.55 -14.36 18.43
CA PRO A 125 -3.77 -14.79 17.05
C PRO A 125 -5.26 -14.96 16.70
N ASP A 126 -6.15 -15.01 17.69
CA ASP A 126 -7.60 -15.05 17.47
C ASP A 126 -8.23 -13.65 17.35
N LYS A 127 -7.44 -12.57 17.41
CA LYS A 127 -7.90 -11.18 17.35
C LYS A 127 -7.13 -10.36 16.31
N LEU A 128 -7.10 -10.84 15.08
CA LEU A 128 -6.42 -10.19 13.95
C LEU A 128 -7.43 -9.44 13.07
N GLY A 129 -7.06 -8.24 12.64
CA GLY A 129 -7.85 -7.43 11.71
C GLY A 129 -7.02 -6.74 10.64
N MET A 130 -7.70 -6.13 9.69
CA MET A 130 -7.07 -5.38 8.60
C MET A 130 -7.74 -4.03 8.36
N ILE A 131 -6.94 -3.03 7.99
CA ILE A 131 -7.42 -1.75 7.44
C ILE A 131 -6.80 -1.56 6.05
N GLY A 132 -7.66 -1.49 5.04
CA GLY A 132 -7.26 -1.18 3.67
C GLY A 132 -7.75 0.21 3.25
N ILE A 133 -6.85 1.06 2.79
CA ILE A 133 -7.14 2.45 2.41
C ILE A 133 -7.11 2.60 0.89
N CYS A 134 -8.09 3.29 0.31
CA CYS A 134 -8.21 3.52 -1.14
C CYS A 134 -8.14 2.19 -1.92
N GLY A 135 -7.27 2.05 -2.92
CA GLY A 135 -7.12 0.81 -3.69
C GLY A 135 -6.78 -0.41 -2.83
N MET A 136 -6.00 -0.26 -1.76
CA MET A 136 -5.69 -1.38 -0.85
C MET A 136 -6.91 -1.82 -0.03
N GLY A 137 -8.01 -1.05 -0.01
CA GLY A 137 -9.30 -1.49 0.53
C GLY A 137 -9.88 -2.68 -0.22
N GLY A 138 -9.78 -2.70 -1.56
CA GLY A 138 -10.19 -3.84 -2.37
C GLY A 138 -9.35 -5.10 -2.10
N MET A 139 -8.03 -4.94 -1.99
CA MET A 139 -7.09 -6.03 -1.67
C MET A 139 -7.33 -6.58 -0.26
N ALA A 140 -7.58 -5.71 0.74
CA ALA A 140 -7.90 -6.14 2.10
C ALA A 140 -9.19 -6.98 2.15
N LEU A 141 -10.24 -6.59 1.42
CA LEU A 141 -11.46 -7.39 1.34
C LEU A 141 -11.23 -8.73 0.63
N ASN A 142 -10.40 -8.74 -0.42
CA ASN A 142 -10.04 -9.98 -1.11
C ASN A 142 -9.32 -10.94 -0.15
N ALA A 143 -8.29 -10.46 0.56
CA ALA A 143 -7.56 -11.26 1.55
C ALA A 143 -8.48 -11.76 2.68
N ALA A 144 -9.37 -10.91 3.19
CA ALA A 144 -10.33 -11.30 4.23
C ALA A 144 -11.31 -12.40 3.77
N SER A 145 -11.60 -12.48 2.47
CA SER A 145 -12.51 -13.50 1.93
C SER A 145 -11.91 -14.91 1.92
N ILE A 146 -10.57 -15.01 1.98
CA ILE A 146 -9.84 -16.29 1.90
C ILE A 146 -9.01 -16.61 3.16
N ASP A 147 -8.82 -15.65 4.08
CA ASP A 147 -8.04 -15.81 5.30
C ASP A 147 -8.92 -15.78 6.56
N THR A 148 -9.28 -16.96 7.06
CA THR A 148 -10.20 -17.14 8.21
C THR A 148 -9.62 -16.66 9.55
N ARG A 149 -8.34 -16.32 9.60
CA ARG A 149 -7.70 -15.75 10.79
C ARG A 149 -8.11 -14.29 10.99
N VAL A 150 -8.48 -13.60 9.92
CA VAL A 150 -8.95 -12.20 9.98
C VAL A 150 -10.37 -12.15 10.52
N LYS A 151 -10.56 -11.47 11.65
CA LYS A 151 -11.85 -11.37 12.36
C LYS A 151 -12.64 -10.12 12.01
N ALA A 152 -11.96 -9.07 11.57
CA ALA A 152 -12.57 -7.83 11.14
C ALA A 152 -11.73 -7.15 10.07
N THR A 153 -12.38 -6.59 9.05
CA THR A 153 -11.73 -5.77 8.02
C THR A 153 -12.50 -4.47 7.88
N ALA A 154 -11.78 -3.35 7.89
CA ALA A 154 -12.33 -2.03 7.60
C ALA A 154 -11.71 -1.46 6.33
N THR A 155 -12.53 -0.82 5.50
CA THR A 155 -12.05 -0.13 4.31
C THR A 155 -12.30 1.37 4.42
N MET A 156 -11.31 2.16 3.99
CA MET A 156 -11.36 3.62 4.06
C MET A 156 -11.32 4.18 2.64
N THR A 157 -12.39 4.86 2.21
CA THR A 157 -12.52 5.47 0.86
C THR A 157 -12.12 4.51 -0.28
N MET A 158 -12.61 3.27 -0.24
CA MET A 158 -12.04 2.17 -1.03
C MET A 158 -12.18 2.31 -2.54
N TYR A 159 -11.22 1.73 -3.26
CA TYR A 159 -11.26 1.51 -4.71
C TYR A 159 -11.17 0.01 -5.00
N ASN A 160 -11.89 -0.45 -6.02
CA ASN A 160 -11.60 -1.73 -6.68
C ASN A 160 -10.67 -1.45 -7.86
N MET A 161 -9.36 -1.66 -7.66
CA MET A 161 -8.36 -1.31 -8.67
C MET A 161 -8.53 -2.09 -9.97
N SER A 162 -8.93 -3.36 -9.93
CA SER A 162 -9.19 -4.13 -11.15
C SER A 162 -10.32 -3.52 -11.98
N ARG A 163 -11.38 -3.04 -11.33
CA ARG A 163 -12.50 -2.35 -12.00
C ARG A 163 -12.07 -1.00 -12.55
N VAL A 164 -11.35 -0.21 -11.76
CA VAL A 164 -10.88 1.13 -12.17
C VAL A 164 -9.88 1.05 -13.33
N ASN A 165 -8.98 0.07 -13.31
CA ASN A 165 -8.02 -0.14 -14.41
C ASN A 165 -8.70 -0.64 -15.69
N ALA A 166 -9.81 -1.39 -15.58
CA ALA A 166 -10.53 -1.91 -16.74
C ALA A 166 -11.55 -0.91 -17.31
N ASN A 167 -12.26 -0.18 -16.45
CA ASN A 167 -13.42 0.63 -16.82
C ASN A 167 -13.21 2.13 -16.61
N GLY A 168 -12.05 2.57 -16.11
CA GLY A 168 -11.81 3.97 -15.77
C GLY A 168 -12.46 4.40 -14.45
N TYR A 169 -12.25 5.67 -14.09
CA TYR A 169 -12.96 6.28 -12.97
C TYR A 169 -14.44 6.38 -13.31
N PHE A 170 -15.32 6.11 -12.33
CA PHE A 170 -16.78 6.15 -12.51
C PHE A 170 -17.31 5.33 -13.70
N ASP A 171 -16.54 4.36 -14.18
CA ASP A 171 -16.85 3.52 -15.35
C ASP A 171 -16.92 4.28 -16.68
N ASP A 172 -16.27 5.45 -16.78
CA ASP A 172 -16.29 6.30 -17.98
C ASP A 172 -15.74 5.59 -19.24
N ASN A 173 -14.96 4.52 -19.07
CA ASN A 173 -14.39 3.68 -20.13
C ASN A 173 -15.00 2.26 -20.16
N ASP A 174 -16.19 2.03 -19.57
CA ASP A 174 -16.89 0.74 -19.62
C ASP A 174 -17.56 0.48 -20.99
N ASN A 175 -16.75 0.48 -22.05
CA ASN A 175 -17.15 0.11 -23.39
C ASN A 175 -16.08 -0.74 -24.07
N GLU A 176 -16.49 -1.50 -25.09
CA GLU A 176 -15.60 -2.44 -25.78
C GLU A 176 -14.41 -1.74 -26.45
N GLU A 177 -14.68 -0.64 -27.14
CA GLU A 177 -13.68 0.06 -27.95
C GLU A 177 -12.56 0.64 -27.08
N ASP A 178 -12.90 1.41 -26.05
CA ASP A 178 -11.90 2.01 -25.16
C ASP A 178 -11.06 0.95 -24.46
N ARG A 179 -11.68 -0.13 -23.99
CA ARG A 179 -10.95 -1.25 -23.37
C ARG A 179 -10.03 -1.96 -24.36
N HIS A 180 -10.46 -2.12 -25.61
CA HIS A 180 -9.64 -2.70 -26.65
C HIS A 180 -8.45 -1.81 -26.97
N GLN A 181 -8.66 -0.50 -27.16
CA GLN A 181 -7.60 0.46 -27.42
C GLN A 181 -6.60 0.57 -26.27
N LEU A 182 -7.07 0.55 -25.02
CA LEU A 182 -6.20 0.47 -23.84
C LEU A 182 -5.29 -0.77 -23.92
N LYS A 183 -5.84 -1.95 -24.19
CA LYS A 183 -5.05 -3.19 -24.32
C LYS A 183 -4.04 -3.11 -25.47
N VAL A 184 -4.42 -2.56 -26.62
CA VAL A 184 -3.51 -2.33 -27.75
C VAL A 184 -2.34 -1.45 -27.31
N SER A 185 -2.61 -0.32 -26.64
CA SER A 185 -1.58 0.59 -26.14
C SER A 185 -0.63 -0.05 -25.12
N LEU A 186 -1.19 -0.83 -24.18
CA LEU A 186 -0.40 -1.55 -23.17
C LEU A 186 0.49 -2.62 -23.81
N ASN A 187 -0.03 -3.36 -24.81
CA ASN A 187 0.75 -4.38 -25.53
C ASN A 187 1.92 -3.75 -26.29
N GLN A 188 1.69 -2.62 -26.97
CA GLN A 188 2.76 -1.87 -27.63
C GLN A 188 3.82 -1.38 -26.63
N GLN A 189 3.40 -0.84 -25.48
CA GLN A 189 4.32 -0.40 -24.44
C GLN A 189 5.15 -1.57 -23.88
N ARG A 190 4.56 -2.74 -23.65
CA ARG A 190 5.30 -3.93 -23.20
C ARG A 190 6.41 -4.32 -24.18
N THR A 191 6.13 -4.29 -25.48
CA THR A 191 7.15 -4.56 -26.50
C THR A 191 8.26 -3.52 -26.48
N ALA A 192 7.91 -2.23 -26.37
CA ALA A 192 8.89 -1.14 -26.30
C ALA A 192 9.76 -1.21 -25.03
N ASP A 193 9.18 -1.53 -23.87
CA ASP A 193 9.91 -1.71 -22.61
C ASP A 193 10.94 -2.84 -22.75
N TYR A 194 10.55 -3.97 -23.33
CA TYR A 194 11.45 -5.10 -23.53
C TYR A 194 12.58 -4.80 -24.54
N GLN A 195 12.29 -4.04 -25.60
CA GLN A 195 13.29 -3.60 -26.57
C GLN A 195 14.30 -2.62 -25.97
N SER A 196 13.86 -1.74 -25.07
CA SER A 196 14.71 -0.72 -24.46
C SER A 196 15.46 -1.20 -23.22
N GLY A 197 15.00 -2.27 -22.57
CA GLY A 197 15.52 -2.74 -21.29
C GLY A 197 15.12 -1.85 -20.10
N ALA A 198 14.17 -0.94 -20.30
CA ALA A 198 13.69 0.01 -19.28
C ALA A 198 12.16 0.06 -19.28
N TYR A 199 11.56 0.35 -18.12
CA TYR A 199 10.11 0.46 -17.97
C TYR A 199 9.67 1.92 -18.02
N LYS A 200 8.74 2.26 -18.91
CA LYS A 200 8.15 3.61 -18.95
C LYS A 200 7.30 3.87 -17.71
N ARG A 201 7.42 5.09 -17.18
CA ARG A 201 6.68 5.58 -16.01
C ARG A 201 5.39 6.29 -16.44
N ALA A 202 4.30 6.06 -15.73
CA ALA A 202 2.97 6.60 -16.02
C ALA A 202 2.78 8.04 -15.52
N GLY A 203 3.70 8.56 -14.70
CA GLY A 203 3.54 9.83 -14.00
C GLY A 203 2.76 9.64 -12.70
N GLY A 204 3.17 10.36 -11.65
CA GLY A 204 2.45 10.38 -10.38
C GLY A 204 1.17 11.21 -10.48
N VAL A 205 0.69 11.68 -9.33
CA VAL A 205 -0.43 12.64 -9.30
C VAL A 205 -0.10 13.87 -10.15
N VAL A 206 -1.08 14.33 -10.93
CA VAL A 206 -0.89 15.44 -11.88
C VAL A 206 -0.41 16.71 -11.19
N ASP A 207 0.56 17.38 -11.81
CA ASP A 207 1.14 18.64 -11.35
C ASP A 207 1.81 19.37 -12.55
N PRO A 208 1.40 20.60 -12.93
CA PRO A 208 0.33 21.42 -12.33
C PRO A 208 -1.06 20.86 -12.61
N VAL A 209 -2.01 21.10 -11.69
CA VAL A 209 -3.40 20.65 -11.84
C VAL A 209 -4.12 21.49 -12.90
N PRO A 210 -4.79 20.86 -13.90
CA PRO A 210 -5.60 21.58 -14.88
C PRO A 210 -6.70 22.44 -14.24
N ALA A 211 -7.01 23.59 -14.86
CA ALA A 211 -7.99 24.54 -14.34
C ALA A 211 -9.41 23.96 -14.23
N ASP A 212 -9.75 22.97 -15.04
CA ASP A 212 -11.01 22.24 -15.10
C ASP A 212 -10.97 20.86 -14.41
N ALA A 213 -9.87 20.51 -13.74
CA ALA A 213 -9.73 19.22 -13.09
C ALA A 213 -10.84 18.98 -12.03
N PRO A 214 -11.39 17.76 -11.93
CA PRO A 214 -12.32 17.39 -10.87
C PRO A 214 -11.73 17.60 -9.47
N GLN A 215 -12.60 17.82 -8.48
CA GLN A 215 -12.17 18.11 -7.10
C GLN A 215 -11.25 17.03 -6.52
N PHE A 216 -11.55 15.74 -6.75
CA PHE A 216 -10.72 14.66 -6.21
C PHE A 216 -9.28 14.67 -6.75
N ILE A 217 -9.06 15.16 -7.98
CA ILE A 217 -7.70 15.34 -8.54
C ILE A 217 -6.97 16.47 -7.83
N ARG A 218 -7.67 17.56 -7.51
CA ARG A 218 -7.11 18.67 -6.71
C ARG A 218 -6.76 18.19 -5.31
N ASP A 219 -7.59 17.37 -4.70
CA ASP A 219 -7.35 16.79 -3.37
C ASP A 219 -6.14 15.86 -3.38
N TYR A 220 -5.97 15.05 -4.44
CA TYR A 220 -4.79 14.22 -4.63
C TYR A 220 -3.52 15.08 -4.75
N ASN A 221 -3.53 16.12 -5.57
CA ASN A 221 -2.38 17.01 -5.70
C ASN A 221 -2.07 17.73 -4.37
N ALA A 222 -3.08 18.30 -3.72
CA ALA A 222 -2.94 18.98 -2.44
C ALA A 222 -2.35 18.07 -1.34
N TYR A 223 -2.58 16.76 -1.42
CA TYR A 223 -1.97 15.78 -0.51
C TYR A 223 -0.56 15.35 -0.95
N TYR A 224 -0.41 14.85 -2.18
CA TYR A 224 0.82 14.17 -2.63
C TYR A 224 1.91 15.11 -3.16
N LYS A 225 1.57 16.35 -3.50
CA LYS A 225 2.49 17.34 -4.09
C LYS A 225 2.83 18.50 -3.14
N THR A 226 2.41 18.41 -1.89
CA THR A 226 2.71 19.39 -0.84
C THR A 226 3.31 18.71 0.38
N ASP A 227 3.89 19.50 1.31
CA ASP A 227 4.46 19.02 2.57
C ASP A 227 3.49 18.20 3.43
N ARG A 228 2.17 18.32 3.19
CA ARG A 228 1.16 17.57 3.92
C ARG A 228 1.31 16.05 3.80
N GLY A 229 1.66 15.56 2.61
CA GLY A 229 1.66 14.14 2.30
C GLY A 229 2.73 13.72 1.31
N TYR A 230 3.54 14.65 0.78
CA TYR A 230 4.67 14.31 -0.07
C TYR A 230 5.64 13.38 0.65
N HIS A 231 6.06 12.32 -0.03
CA HIS A 231 7.12 11.46 0.45
C HIS A 231 7.95 10.92 -0.72
N ALA A 232 9.28 10.98 -0.62
CA ALA A 232 10.19 10.67 -1.72
C ALA A 232 10.10 9.23 -2.25
N ARG A 233 9.61 8.29 -1.43
CA ARG A 233 9.42 6.88 -1.84
C ARG A 233 8.00 6.56 -2.33
N SER A 234 7.08 7.53 -2.25
CA SER A 234 5.70 7.35 -2.72
C SER A 234 5.64 7.38 -4.24
N VAL A 235 4.97 6.38 -4.81
CA VAL A 235 4.71 6.31 -6.25
C VAL A 235 3.89 7.51 -6.70
N ASN A 236 2.82 7.82 -5.98
CA ASN A 236 1.88 8.91 -6.27
C ASN A 236 2.53 10.31 -6.15
N SER A 237 3.51 10.47 -5.26
CA SER A 237 4.20 11.75 -5.08
C SER A 237 5.19 12.05 -6.21
N ASN A 238 5.68 11.02 -6.91
CA ASN A 238 6.81 11.12 -7.84
C ASN A 238 6.41 10.67 -9.26
N GLU A 239 7.11 9.70 -9.83
CA GLU A 239 7.00 9.31 -11.24
C GLU A 239 5.86 8.31 -11.56
N GLY A 240 5.03 7.92 -10.58
CA GLY A 240 3.86 7.07 -10.85
C GLY A 240 4.17 5.59 -11.01
N TRP A 241 3.24 4.76 -11.46
CA TRP A 241 3.54 3.33 -11.67
C TRP A 241 4.31 3.11 -12.97
N ASN A 242 4.85 1.90 -13.18
CA ASN A 242 5.22 1.52 -14.54
C ASN A 242 3.93 1.45 -15.38
N VAL A 243 3.96 1.91 -16.63
CA VAL A 243 2.75 2.02 -17.49
C VAL A 243 2.01 0.67 -17.60
N THR A 244 2.75 -0.44 -17.61
CA THR A 244 2.19 -1.80 -17.68
C THR A 244 2.28 -2.53 -16.33
N GLY A 245 2.31 -1.77 -15.23
CA GLY A 245 2.64 -2.24 -13.89
C GLY A 245 1.47 -2.31 -12.91
N THR A 246 0.22 -2.22 -13.35
CA THR A 246 -0.98 -2.23 -12.49
C THR A 246 -2.14 -2.96 -13.12
#